data_AF-M2YCR3-F1
#
_entry.id   AF-M2YCR3-F1
#
_cell.length_a   1.000
_cell.length_b   1.000
_cell.length_c   1.000
_cell.angle_alpha   90.00
_cell.angle_beta   90.00
_cell.angle_gamma   90.00
#
_symmetry.space_group_name_H-M   'P 1'
#
loop_
_entity.id
_entity.type
_entity.pdbx_description
1 polymer ?
#
loop_
_entity_poly.entity_id
_entity_poly.type
_entity_poly.pdbx_seq_one_letter_code
_entity_poly.pdbx_strand_id
1 'polypeptide(L)'
;MTPSPDLITIGIMARLSGLTPGALRFYGDCRLLVPAMVDPVTGYRYYTVDQRERAVTIRQLRELDVPLEDVGRILDGDAESGAALLDEHVAELHRRAERATRLASAVKSRLTALAAPPAVAVPGRLLADTVERVLPSIAMDPKIPCLTGILVEVDAGAVVLTATNRYRLTTGSVTAAARTGDPFRTVADSSALRGTATSLREHENVGLALDDSGALTLTGADGERHSCPAVEGTFPDYRSMLAALTPPVTRVIAHRDALAGAVRDAAAGTIDLRVRATALTVGHGRHDRVLPADVTGADLDLAFDRDGLGAALDTAVGPEVLLDIASYDRPVVIRSAAAGDLTTLAMPVRREERP
;
A
#
# COMPACT_ATOMS: atom_id res chain seq x y z
N MET A 1 41.95 -48.09 29.63
CA MET A 1 41.63 -47.41 30.90
C MET A 1 40.57 -46.37 30.58
N THR A 2 39.30 -46.76 30.61
CA THR A 2 38.17 -45.83 30.44
C THR A 2 38.05 -45.01 31.72
N PRO A 3 38.11 -43.67 31.68
CA PRO A 3 37.94 -42.85 32.88
C PRO A 3 36.55 -43.12 33.46
N SER A 4 36.45 -43.28 34.78
CA SER A 4 35.15 -43.30 35.45
C SER A 4 34.45 -41.96 35.17
N PRO A 5 33.15 -41.94 34.84
CA PRO A 5 32.44 -40.68 34.69
C PRO A 5 32.45 -39.97 36.06
N ASP A 6 32.95 -38.75 36.11
CA ASP A 6 32.85 -37.90 37.30
C ASP A 6 31.37 -37.58 37.52
N LEU A 7 30.71 -38.43 38.31
CA LEU A 7 29.31 -38.31 38.64
C LEU A 7 29.13 -37.19 39.68
N ILE A 8 28.31 -36.21 39.33
CA ILE A 8 27.91 -35.10 40.19
C ILE A 8 26.45 -35.28 40.63
N THR A 9 26.16 -34.86 41.86
CA THR A 9 24.81 -34.94 42.42
C THR A 9 23.87 -33.97 41.70
N ILE A 10 22.56 -34.24 41.73
CA ILE A 10 21.53 -33.33 41.18
C ILE A 10 21.64 -31.90 41.75
N GLY A 11 22.08 -31.74 43.00
CA GLY A 11 22.29 -30.42 43.62
C GLY A 11 23.47 -29.67 43.01
N ILE A 12 24.59 -30.36 42.75
CA ILE A 12 25.75 -29.76 42.07
C ILE A 12 25.38 -29.41 40.62
N MET A 13 24.71 -30.34 39.91
CA MET A 13 24.24 -30.13 38.56
C MET A 13 23.29 -28.93 38.44
N ALA A 14 22.35 -28.79 39.37
CA ALA A 14 21.43 -27.66 39.46
C ALA A 14 22.19 -26.33 39.57
N ARG A 15 23.17 -26.26 40.47
CA ARG A 15 24.00 -25.06 40.65
C ARG A 15 24.84 -24.73 39.41
N LEU A 16 25.39 -25.74 38.73
CA LEU A 16 26.25 -25.55 37.55
C LEU A 16 25.47 -25.20 36.27
N SER A 17 24.23 -25.65 36.15
CA SER A 17 23.35 -25.38 35.00
C SER A 17 22.42 -24.17 35.21
N GLY A 18 22.29 -23.69 36.45
CA GLY A 18 21.32 -22.66 36.81
C GLY A 18 19.86 -23.15 36.76
N LEU A 19 19.64 -24.47 36.72
CA LEU A 19 18.32 -25.10 36.85
C LEU A 19 18.05 -25.46 38.31
N THR A 20 16.77 -25.60 38.67
CA THR A 20 16.41 -26.16 39.98
C THR A 20 16.51 -27.69 39.95
N PRO A 21 16.72 -28.36 41.11
CA PRO A 21 16.61 -29.81 41.18
C PRO A 21 15.24 -30.35 40.74
N GLY A 22 14.17 -29.55 40.87
CA GLY A 22 12.85 -29.87 40.33
C GLY A 22 12.84 -29.89 38.79
N ALA A 23 13.41 -28.86 38.16
CA ALA A 23 13.52 -28.77 36.71
C ALA A 23 14.38 -29.91 36.13
N LEU A 24 15.49 -30.28 36.77
CA LEU A 24 16.31 -31.42 36.36
C LEU A 24 15.54 -32.76 36.42
N ARG A 25 14.67 -32.96 37.42
CA ARG A 25 13.78 -34.13 37.47
C ARG A 25 12.78 -34.08 36.32
N PHE A 26 12.11 -32.94 36.13
CA PHE A 26 11.15 -32.73 35.06
C PHE A 26 11.74 -33.02 33.67
N TYR A 27 12.92 -32.47 33.34
CA TYR A 27 13.57 -32.74 32.07
C TYR A 27 14.07 -34.18 31.93
N GLY A 28 14.43 -34.84 33.04
CA GLY A 28 14.70 -36.27 33.04
C GLY A 28 13.46 -37.09 32.70
N ASP A 29 12.32 -36.76 33.29
CA ASP A 29 11.05 -37.45 33.09
C ASP A 29 10.51 -37.22 31.66
N CYS A 30 10.71 -36.02 31.09
CA CYS A 30 10.45 -35.71 29.68
C CYS A 30 11.51 -36.24 28.71
N ARG A 31 12.52 -36.98 29.19
CA ARG A 31 13.66 -37.54 28.42
C ARG A 31 14.54 -36.50 27.70
N LEU A 32 14.43 -35.22 28.05
CA LEU A 32 15.31 -34.17 27.54
C LEU A 32 16.69 -34.18 28.21
N LEU A 33 16.78 -34.63 29.46
CA LEU A 33 18.04 -34.74 30.21
C LEU A 33 18.03 -35.95 31.15
N VAL A 34 18.24 -37.14 30.58
CA VAL A 34 18.22 -38.40 31.32
C VAL A 34 19.42 -38.47 32.30
N PRO A 35 19.23 -38.75 33.59
CA PRO A 35 20.34 -38.89 34.53
C PRO A 35 21.27 -40.04 34.14
N ALA A 36 22.57 -39.85 34.32
CA ALA A 36 23.59 -40.87 34.02
C ALA A 36 23.48 -42.10 34.93
N MET A 37 23.04 -41.89 36.19
CA MET A 37 22.77 -42.96 37.14
C MET A 37 21.63 -42.56 38.07
N VAL A 38 20.77 -43.53 38.38
CA VAL A 38 19.77 -43.42 39.45
C VAL A 38 20.07 -44.49 40.48
N ASP A 39 20.28 -44.08 41.73
CA ASP A 39 20.48 -45.02 42.84
C ASP A 39 19.24 -45.91 42.99
N PRO A 40 19.38 -47.25 42.92
CA PRO A 40 18.24 -48.17 42.92
C PRO A 40 17.52 -48.27 44.27
N VAL A 41 18.17 -47.86 45.36
CA VAL A 41 17.62 -47.91 46.72
C VAL A 41 17.00 -46.58 47.11
N THR A 42 17.69 -45.47 46.82
CA THR A 42 17.27 -44.14 47.28
C THR A 42 16.56 -43.31 46.20
N GLY A 43 16.63 -43.74 44.93
CA GLY A 43 16.11 -42.98 43.78
C GLY A 43 16.91 -41.71 43.48
N TYR A 44 18.09 -41.55 44.09
CA TYR A 44 18.92 -40.35 43.93
C TYR A 44 19.53 -40.28 42.52
N ARG A 45 19.38 -39.13 41.86
CA ARG A 45 19.84 -38.91 40.48
C ARG A 45 21.26 -38.32 40.46
N TYR A 46 22.12 -38.91 39.66
CA TYR A 46 23.48 -38.46 39.38
C TYR A 46 23.63 -38.15 37.89
N TYR A 47 24.42 -37.12 37.58
CA TYR A 47 24.69 -36.63 36.23
C TYR A 47 26.19 -36.62 35.98
N THR A 48 26.63 -36.62 34.73
CA THR A 48 28.04 -36.36 34.41
C THR A 48 28.29 -34.86 34.24
N VAL A 49 29.55 -34.44 34.36
CA VAL A 49 29.94 -33.04 34.06
C VAL A 49 29.60 -32.65 32.61
N ASP A 50 29.74 -33.59 31.66
CA ASP A 50 29.45 -33.35 30.24
C ASP A 50 27.96 -33.06 29.97
N GLN A 51 27.05 -33.56 30.82
CA GLN A 51 25.62 -33.26 30.71
C GLN A 51 25.29 -31.79 31.03
N ARG A 52 26.23 -31.02 31.60
CA ARG A 52 26.05 -29.61 31.97
C ARG A 52 25.66 -28.76 30.79
N GLU A 53 26.36 -28.89 29.66
CA GLU A 53 26.08 -28.05 28.48
C GLU A 53 24.65 -28.27 27.98
N ARG A 54 24.22 -29.53 27.86
CA ARG A 54 22.84 -29.86 27.50
C ARG A 54 21.81 -29.22 28.44
N ALA A 55 22.06 -29.24 29.75
CA ALA A 55 21.16 -28.62 30.72
C ALA A 55 21.10 -27.09 30.62
N VAL A 56 22.24 -26.44 30.36
CA VAL A 56 22.31 -24.99 30.11
C VAL A 56 21.54 -24.64 28.83
N THR A 57 21.72 -25.41 27.77
CA THR A 57 21.02 -25.21 26.49
C THR A 57 19.50 -25.38 26.66
N ILE A 58 19.05 -26.41 27.40
CA ILE A 58 17.62 -26.58 27.73
C ILE A 58 17.08 -25.31 28.42
N ARG A 59 17.81 -24.78 29.41
CA ARG A 59 17.39 -23.58 30.14
C ARG A 59 17.25 -22.38 29.20
N GLN A 60 18.25 -22.12 28.36
CA GLN A 60 18.27 -20.99 27.43
C GLN A 60 17.16 -21.07 26.39
N LEU A 61 16.94 -22.26 25.80
CA LEU A 61 15.83 -22.47 24.86
C LEU A 61 14.47 -22.23 25.53
N ARG A 62 14.32 -22.61 26.81
CA ARG A 62 13.11 -22.34 27.58
C ARG A 62 12.93 -20.89 27.98
N GLU A 63 14.01 -20.13 28.17
CA GLU A 63 13.96 -18.67 28.33
C GLU A 63 13.53 -17.96 27.05
N LEU A 64 13.74 -18.58 25.88
CA LEU A 64 13.25 -18.12 24.57
C LEU A 64 11.84 -18.62 24.24
N ASP A 65 11.10 -19.18 25.21
CA ASP A 65 9.77 -19.76 25.02
C ASP A 65 9.70 -20.90 23.97
N VAL A 66 10.81 -21.58 23.66
CA VAL A 66 10.83 -22.72 22.74
C VAL A 66 10.03 -23.89 23.33
N PRO A 67 9.01 -24.44 22.64
CA PRO A 67 8.23 -25.59 23.11
C PRO A 67 9.11 -26.80 23.43
N LEU A 68 8.75 -27.59 24.45
CA LEU A 68 9.58 -28.73 24.89
C LEU A 68 9.81 -29.78 23.78
N GLU A 69 8.87 -29.92 22.87
CA GLU A 69 8.99 -30.80 21.70
C GLU A 69 10.13 -30.33 20.78
N ASP A 70 10.18 -29.04 20.49
CA ASP A 70 11.24 -28.44 19.66
C ASP A 70 12.58 -28.39 20.40
N VAL A 71 12.58 -28.22 21.73
CA VAL A 71 13.80 -28.38 22.55
C VAL A 71 14.40 -29.78 22.35
N GLY A 72 13.57 -30.83 22.33
CA GLY A 72 14.04 -32.18 22.04
C GLY A 72 14.66 -32.29 20.65
N ARG A 73 13.94 -31.79 19.64
CA ARG A 73 14.41 -31.81 18.23
C ARG A 73 15.71 -31.05 18.03
N ILE A 74 15.88 -29.89 18.67
CA ILE A 74 17.10 -29.07 18.60
C ILE A 74 18.28 -29.81 19.24
N LEU A 75 18.05 -30.47 20.37
CA LEU A 75 19.10 -31.13 21.14
C LEU A 75 19.49 -32.51 20.60
N ASP A 76 18.59 -33.18 19.89
CA ASP A 76 18.79 -34.53 19.35
C ASP A 76 19.17 -34.51 17.86
N GLY A 77 18.99 -33.37 17.17
CA GLY A 77 19.46 -33.14 15.81
C GLY A 77 20.95 -32.82 15.72
N ASP A 78 21.47 -32.76 14.49
CA ASP A 78 22.81 -32.21 14.24
C ASP A 78 22.83 -30.68 14.44
N ALA A 79 24.03 -30.11 14.51
CA ALA A 79 24.21 -28.68 14.79
C ALA A 79 23.53 -27.76 13.76
N GLU A 80 23.47 -28.18 12.49
CA GLU A 80 22.85 -27.40 11.42
C GLU A 80 21.32 -27.42 11.54
N SER A 81 20.75 -28.60 11.75
CA SER A 81 19.32 -28.82 11.94
C SER A 81 18.80 -28.13 13.22
N GLY A 82 19.57 -28.19 14.31
CA GLY A 82 19.23 -27.52 15.56
C GLY A 82 19.29 -25.99 15.44
N ALA A 83 20.29 -25.45 14.74
CA ALA A 83 20.38 -24.02 14.46
C ALA A 83 19.22 -23.54 13.58
N ALA A 84 18.86 -24.28 12.53
CA ALA A 84 17.74 -23.93 11.65
C ALA A 84 16.39 -23.86 12.40
N LEU A 85 16.13 -24.80 13.32
CA LEU A 85 14.92 -24.79 14.15
C LEU A 85 14.89 -23.59 15.11
N LEU A 86 16.05 -23.21 15.67
CA LEU A 86 16.15 -22.03 16.52
C LEU A 86 15.92 -20.74 15.71
N ASP A 87 16.52 -20.63 14.53
CA ASP A 87 16.36 -19.49 13.63
C ASP A 87 14.89 -19.32 13.20
N GLU A 88 14.19 -20.43 12.91
CA GLU A 88 12.75 -20.42 12.61
C GLU A 88 11.93 -19.89 13.78
N HIS A 89 12.20 -20.35 15.01
CA HIS A 89 11.50 -19.88 16.20
C HIS A 89 11.75 -18.39 16.47
N VAL A 90 13.00 -17.94 16.35
CA VAL A 90 13.37 -16.52 16.49
C VAL A 90 12.70 -15.67 15.41
N ALA A 91 12.61 -16.16 14.17
CA ALA A 91 11.90 -15.48 13.11
C ALA A 91 10.39 -15.35 13.41
N GLU A 92 9.76 -16.39 13.99
CA GLU A 92 8.36 -16.30 14.41
C GLU A 92 8.15 -15.31 15.57
N LEU A 93 9.04 -15.28 16.56
CA LEU A 93 9.00 -14.29 17.65
C LEU A 93 9.08 -12.87 17.11
N HIS A 94 9.99 -12.59 16.17
CA HIS A 94 10.08 -11.28 15.51
C HIS A 94 8.80 -10.94 14.75
N ARG A 95 8.27 -11.86 13.93
CA ARG A 95 7.00 -11.66 13.21
C ARG A 95 5.85 -11.34 14.16
N ARG A 96 5.78 -12.02 15.30
CA ARG A 96 4.75 -11.77 16.32
C ARG A 96 4.93 -10.40 16.98
N ALA A 97 6.16 -10.01 17.31
CA ALA A 97 6.46 -8.70 17.88
C ALA A 97 6.07 -7.56 16.92
N GLU A 98 6.42 -7.68 15.64
CA GLU A 98 6.03 -6.71 14.63
C GLU A 98 4.51 -6.61 14.46
N ARG A 99 3.80 -7.75 14.43
CA ARG A 99 2.33 -7.77 14.38
C ARG A 99 1.73 -7.05 15.59
N ALA A 100 2.26 -7.30 16.79
CA ALA A 100 1.78 -6.66 18.02
C ALA A 100 2.03 -5.14 18.00
N THR A 101 3.21 -4.69 17.56
CA THR A 101 3.52 -3.26 17.41
C THR A 101 2.59 -2.58 16.42
N ARG A 102 2.36 -3.18 15.24
CA ARG A 102 1.41 -2.65 14.24
C ARG A 102 -0.01 -2.53 14.80
N LEU A 103 -0.49 -3.55 15.51
CA LEU A 103 -1.82 -3.54 16.11
C LEU A 103 -1.94 -2.47 17.21
N ALA A 104 -0.94 -2.36 18.08
CA ALA A 104 -0.93 -1.35 19.15
C ALA A 104 -0.96 0.07 18.59
N SER A 105 -0.17 0.33 17.52
CA SER A 105 -0.17 1.61 16.82
C SER A 105 -1.56 1.92 16.24
N ALA A 106 -2.16 0.98 15.51
CA ALA A 106 -3.48 1.15 14.92
C ALA A 106 -4.58 1.42 15.97
N VAL A 107 -4.54 0.73 17.12
CA VAL A 107 -5.48 0.97 18.23
C VAL A 107 -5.28 2.35 18.83
N LYS A 108 -4.03 2.76 19.08
CA LYS A 108 -3.71 4.08 19.63
C LYS A 108 -4.21 5.18 18.70
N SER A 109 -3.91 5.10 17.41
CA SER A 109 -4.37 6.06 16.41
C SER A 109 -5.90 6.16 16.36
N ARG A 110 -6.62 5.04 16.44
CA ARG A 110 -8.09 5.06 16.53
C ARG A 110 -8.59 5.79 17.77
N LEU A 111 -7.96 5.57 18.92
CA LEU A 111 -8.36 6.20 20.19
C LEU A 111 -8.09 7.71 20.20
N THR A 112 -7.01 8.18 19.59
CA THR A 112 -6.69 9.62 19.51
C THR A 112 -7.49 10.32 18.42
N ALA A 113 -7.68 9.67 17.26
CA ALA A 113 -8.57 10.16 16.22
C ALA A 113 -9.98 10.42 16.79
N LEU A 114 -10.52 9.52 17.64
CA LEU A 114 -11.82 9.67 18.28
C LEU A 114 -12.03 11.03 18.99
N ALA A 115 -10.95 11.64 19.49
CA ALA A 115 -10.98 12.90 20.23
C ALA A 115 -10.75 14.15 19.37
N ALA A 116 -10.19 14.02 18.16
CA ALA A 116 -9.85 15.17 17.32
C ALA A 116 -11.03 15.58 16.41
N PRO A 117 -11.38 16.87 16.36
CA PRO A 117 -12.32 17.37 15.35
C PRO A 117 -11.71 17.25 13.95
N PRO A 118 -12.52 17.05 12.89
CA PRO A 118 -12.01 17.05 11.53
C PRO A 118 -11.34 18.39 11.20
N ALA A 119 -10.36 18.41 10.29
CA ALA A 119 -9.75 19.66 9.82
C ALA A 119 -10.60 20.36 8.75
N VAL A 120 -11.31 19.57 7.94
CA VAL A 120 -12.20 20.04 6.86
C VAL A 120 -13.40 19.09 6.74
N ALA A 121 -14.54 19.60 6.28
CA ALA A 121 -15.67 18.79 5.88
C ALA A 121 -15.99 19.04 4.40
N VAL A 122 -16.25 17.98 3.63
CA VAL A 122 -16.62 18.04 2.20
C VAL A 122 -17.86 17.19 1.92
N PRO A 123 -18.60 17.47 0.83
CA PRO A 123 -19.72 16.63 0.43
C PRO A 123 -19.28 15.19 0.16
N GLY A 124 -19.86 14.22 0.87
CA GLY A 124 -19.40 12.84 0.86
C GLY A 124 -19.48 12.18 -0.53
N ARG A 125 -20.56 12.47 -1.27
CA ARG A 125 -20.73 12.03 -2.67
C ARG A 125 -19.65 12.56 -3.61
N LEU A 126 -19.32 13.86 -3.51
CA LEU A 126 -18.29 14.45 -4.37
C LEU A 126 -16.91 13.91 -4.04
N LEU A 127 -16.62 13.66 -2.76
CA LEU A 127 -15.37 13.02 -2.33
C LEU A 127 -15.26 11.59 -2.90
N ALA A 128 -16.29 10.77 -2.73
CA ALA A 128 -16.31 9.40 -3.25
C ALA A 128 -16.15 9.34 -4.78
N ASP A 129 -16.88 10.18 -5.51
CA ASP A 129 -16.79 10.26 -6.97
C ASP A 129 -15.42 10.73 -7.43
N THR A 130 -14.79 11.67 -6.71
CA THR A 130 -13.44 12.13 -7.04
C THR A 130 -12.40 11.06 -6.77
N VAL A 131 -12.50 10.33 -5.64
CA VAL A 131 -11.67 9.15 -5.34
C VAL A 131 -11.75 8.13 -6.48
N GLU A 132 -12.95 7.76 -6.91
CA GLU A 132 -13.14 6.79 -7.99
C GLU A 132 -12.56 7.24 -9.33
N ARG A 133 -12.57 8.55 -9.62
CA ARG A 133 -12.01 9.11 -10.86
C ARG A 133 -10.49 9.21 -10.84
N VAL A 134 -9.86 9.46 -9.68
CA VAL A 134 -8.39 9.54 -9.59
C VAL A 134 -7.77 8.13 -9.49
N LEU A 135 -8.48 7.18 -8.88
CA LEU A 135 -7.98 5.82 -8.61
C LEU A 135 -7.36 5.10 -9.82
N PRO A 136 -7.91 5.14 -11.04
CA PRO A 136 -7.32 4.48 -12.20
C PRO A 136 -5.91 4.98 -12.53
N SER A 137 -5.53 6.19 -12.10
CA SER A 137 -4.23 6.80 -12.38
C SER A 137 -3.12 6.36 -11.44
N ILE A 138 -3.35 5.48 -10.44
CA ILE A 138 -2.28 4.96 -9.57
C ILE A 138 -1.34 3.99 -10.31
N ALA A 139 -0.08 3.90 -9.87
CA ALA A 139 0.84 2.86 -10.28
C ALA A 139 0.77 1.66 -9.34
N MET A 140 1.02 0.47 -9.87
CA MET A 140 1.25 -0.75 -9.08
C MET A 140 2.74 -1.13 -9.06
N ASP A 141 3.63 -0.13 -9.01
CA ASP A 141 5.08 -0.34 -8.96
C ASP A 141 5.59 -0.34 -7.51
N PRO A 142 5.97 -1.50 -6.94
CA PRO A 142 6.45 -1.57 -5.56
C PRO A 142 7.76 -0.81 -5.34
N LYS A 143 8.48 -0.41 -6.39
CA LYS A 143 9.72 0.38 -6.28
C LYS A 143 9.46 1.86 -5.99
N ILE A 144 8.24 2.35 -6.25
CA ILE A 144 7.85 3.74 -5.98
C ILE A 144 6.54 3.73 -5.18
N PRO A 145 6.60 3.39 -3.88
CA PRO A 145 5.40 3.17 -3.06
C PRO A 145 4.45 4.36 -3.07
N CYS A 146 4.93 5.60 -3.05
CA CYS A 146 4.08 6.80 -3.05
C CYS A 146 3.14 6.91 -4.26
N LEU A 147 3.36 6.16 -5.35
CA LEU A 147 2.48 6.15 -6.53
C LEU A 147 1.37 5.09 -6.45
N THR A 148 1.38 4.22 -5.44
CA THR A 148 0.30 3.24 -5.19
C THR A 148 -0.87 3.85 -4.44
N GLY A 149 -0.68 5.02 -3.82
CA GLY A 149 -1.69 5.77 -3.09
C GLY A 149 -2.22 6.99 -3.85
N ILE A 150 -3.10 7.72 -3.18
CA ILE A 150 -3.66 8.99 -3.65
C ILE A 150 -3.12 10.11 -2.76
N LEU A 151 -2.48 11.11 -3.37
CA LEU A 151 -2.12 12.33 -2.67
C LEU A 151 -3.41 13.08 -2.31
N VAL A 152 -3.61 13.29 -1.02
CA VAL A 152 -4.71 14.09 -0.45
C VAL A 152 -4.10 15.35 0.12
N GLU A 153 -4.48 16.50 -0.43
CA GLU A 153 -4.09 17.81 0.06
C GLU A 153 -5.34 18.54 0.56
N VAL A 154 -5.32 18.93 1.83
CA VAL A 154 -6.37 19.72 2.45
C VAL A 154 -5.84 21.12 2.69
N ASP A 155 -6.56 22.12 2.16
CA ASP A 155 -6.26 23.53 2.37
C ASP A 155 -7.53 24.34 2.68
N ALA A 156 -7.44 25.67 2.71
CA ALA A 156 -8.40 26.60 3.28
C ALA A 156 -9.85 26.50 2.75
N GLY A 157 -10.07 25.90 1.58
CA GLY A 157 -11.39 25.81 0.97
C GLY A 157 -11.65 24.57 0.09
N ALA A 158 -10.73 23.61 0.06
CA ALA A 158 -10.88 22.43 -0.79
C ALA A 158 -10.03 21.25 -0.33
N VAL A 159 -10.46 20.07 -0.75
CA VAL A 159 -9.68 18.84 -0.73
C VAL A 159 -9.28 18.51 -2.16
N VAL A 160 -7.98 18.44 -2.42
CA VAL A 160 -7.42 18.06 -3.71
C VAL A 160 -6.92 16.63 -3.65
N LEU A 161 -7.36 15.80 -4.58
CA LEU A 161 -7.01 14.40 -4.73
C LEU A 161 -6.20 14.24 -6.02
N THR A 162 -4.99 13.70 -5.93
CA THR A 162 -4.11 13.51 -7.08
C THR A 162 -3.53 12.09 -7.11
N ALA A 163 -3.58 11.45 -8.27
CA ALA A 163 -2.97 10.13 -8.51
C ALA A 163 -2.19 10.15 -9.83
N THR A 164 -1.07 9.41 -9.89
CA THR A 164 -0.27 9.30 -11.10
C THR A 164 0.47 7.98 -11.23
N ASN A 165 0.63 7.52 -12.47
CA ASN A 165 1.37 6.33 -12.84
C ASN A 165 2.53 6.64 -13.78
N ARG A 166 3.04 7.89 -13.73
CA ARG A 166 4.10 8.47 -14.58
C ARG A 166 3.69 8.75 -16.03
N TYR A 167 2.73 8.02 -16.58
CA TYR A 167 2.22 8.24 -17.94
C TYR A 167 0.89 9.00 -17.95
N ARG A 168 0.16 8.93 -16.84
CA ARG A 168 -1.07 9.65 -16.59
C ARG A 168 -1.02 10.30 -15.23
N LEU A 169 -1.61 11.48 -15.11
CA LEU A 169 -1.87 12.14 -13.84
C LEU A 169 -3.30 12.63 -13.84
N THR A 170 -4.07 12.33 -12.80
CA THR A 170 -5.41 12.87 -12.60
C THR A 170 -5.44 13.63 -11.29
N THR A 171 -5.92 14.86 -11.32
CA THR A 171 -6.11 15.70 -10.15
C THR A 171 -7.54 16.23 -10.13
N GLY A 172 -8.17 16.18 -8.95
CA GLY A 172 -9.55 16.61 -8.74
C GLY A 172 -9.70 17.38 -7.45
N SER A 173 -10.56 18.39 -7.45
CA SER A 173 -10.84 19.22 -6.28
C SER A 173 -12.28 19.06 -5.82
N VAL A 174 -12.47 18.99 -4.50
CA VAL A 174 -13.78 19.03 -3.86
C VAL A 174 -13.81 20.24 -2.93
N THR A 175 -14.71 21.18 -3.20
CA THR A 175 -14.90 22.36 -2.38
C THR A 175 -15.34 21.98 -0.96
N ALA A 176 -14.70 22.58 0.03
CA ALA A 176 -15.02 22.37 1.43
C ALA A 176 -16.38 23.00 1.80
N ALA A 177 -17.19 22.27 2.54
CA ALA A 177 -18.40 22.77 3.18
C ALA A 177 -18.08 23.57 4.45
N ALA A 178 -17.04 23.16 5.19
CA ALA A 178 -16.55 23.85 6.38
C ALA A 178 -15.06 23.55 6.63
N ARG A 179 -14.38 24.47 7.32
CA ARG A 179 -13.01 24.29 7.80
C ARG A 179 -12.94 24.52 9.30
N THR A 180 -12.19 23.65 9.97
CA THR A 180 -12.09 23.59 11.44
C THR A 180 -10.67 23.38 11.94
N GLY A 181 -9.70 23.04 11.08
CA GLY A 181 -8.31 22.80 11.46
C GLY A 181 -7.26 23.26 10.44
N ASP A 182 -6.00 22.89 10.71
CA ASP A 182 -4.85 23.27 9.89
C ASP A 182 -4.78 22.50 8.56
N PRO A 183 -4.17 23.09 7.52
CA PRO A 183 -3.94 22.41 6.25
C PRO A 183 -3.01 21.22 6.45
N PHE A 184 -3.21 20.16 5.69
CA PHE A 184 -2.35 18.99 5.74
C PHE A 184 -2.22 18.34 4.37
N ARG A 185 -1.22 17.48 4.23
CA ARG A 185 -1.09 16.59 3.08
C ARG A 185 -0.69 15.19 3.53
N THR A 186 -1.20 14.18 2.85
CA THR A 186 -0.79 12.78 3.04
C THR A 186 -0.98 12.00 1.74
N VAL A 187 -0.24 10.92 1.55
CA VAL A 187 -0.52 9.95 0.49
C VAL A 187 -1.33 8.83 1.13
N ALA A 188 -2.63 8.78 0.87
CA ALA A 188 -3.52 7.79 1.46
C ALA A 188 -3.49 6.48 0.66
N ASP A 189 -3.50 5.34 1.36
CA ASP A 189 -3.61 4.02 0.75
C ASP A 189 -4.87 3.92 -0.12
N SER A 190 -4.68 3.54 -1.39
CA SER A 190 -5.74 3.53 -2.39
C SER A 190 -6.77 2.44 -2.13
N SER A 191 -6.36 1.30 -1.56
CA SER A 191 -7.26 0.18 -1.29
C SER A 191 -8.20 0.50 -0.12
N ALA A 192 -7.65 1.07 0.95
CA ALA A 192 -8.42 1.55 2.09
C ALA A 192 -9.37 2.67 1.65
N LEU A 193 -8.87 3.67 0.91
CA LEU A 193 -9.68 4.80 0.45
C LEU A 193 -10.82 4.35 -0.48
N ARG A 194 -10.54 3.45 -1.43
CA ARG A 194 -11.57 2.83 -2.29
C ARG A 194 -12.64 2.10 -1.46
N GLY A 195 -12.23 1.38 -0.40
CA GLY A 195 -13.14 0.66 0.48
C GLY A 195 -14.16 1.55 1.20
N THR A 196 -13.87 2.85 1.35
CA THR A 196 -14.78 3.80 2.02
C THR A 196 -15.85 4.38 1.09
N ALA A 197 -15.68 4.33 -0.24
CA ALA A 197 -16.47 5.10 -1.20
C ALA A 197 -17.99 4.90 -1.09
N THR A 198 -18.45 3.69 -0.76
CA THR A 198 -19.88 3.41 -0.55
C THR A 198 -20.43 4.15 0.67
N SER A 199 -19.78 4.02 1.84
CA SER A 199 -20.20 4.71 3.09
C SER A 199 -20.12 6.22 2.93
N LEU A 200 -19.07 6.75 2.29
CA LEU A 200 -18.94 8.19 2.03
C LEU A 200 -20.15 8.79 1.29
N ARG A 201 -20.78 8.04 0.38
CA ARG A 201 -21.94 8.52 -0.40
C ARG A 201 -23.23 8.66 0.41
N GLU A 202 -23.28 8.00 1.57
CA GLU A 202 -24.43 8.01 2.47
C GLU A 202 -24.44 9.28 3.34
N HIS A 203 -23.29 9.92 3.50
CA HIS A 203 -23.16 11.14 4.30
C HIS A 203 -23.27 12.40 3.43
N GLU A 204 -24.04 13.38 3.93
CA GLU A 204 -24.07 14.72 3.33
C GLU A 204 -22.68 15.35 3.34
N ASN A 205 -22.02 15.33 4.51
CA ASN A 205 -20.66 15.82 4.70
C ASN A 205 -19.80 14.76 5.40
N VAL A 206 -18.55 14.67 4.98
CA VAL A 206 -17.51 13.83 5.58
C VAL A 206 -16.38 14.72 6.08
N GLY A 207 -16.00 14.55 7.34
CA GLY A 207 -14.85 15.20 7.95
C GLY A 207 -13.55 14.48 7.62
N LEU A 208 -12.50 15.22 7.25
CA LEU A 208 -11.16 14.70 7.00
C LEU A 208 -10.18 15.24 8.04
N ALA A 209 -9.32 14.39 8.55
CA ALA A 209 -8.22 14.74 9.45
C ALA A 209 -7.03 13.78 9.27
N LEU A 210 -5.89 14.10 9.88
CA LEU A 210 -4.82 13.14 10.10
C LEU A 210 -4.82 12.69 11.55
N ASP A 211 -4.55 11.40 11.78
CA ASP A 211 -4.19 10.92 13.10
C ASP A 211 -2.70 11.10 13.39
N ASP A 212 -2.28 10.73 14.61
CA ASP A 212 -0.89 10.86 15.06
C ASP A 212 0.11 10.03 14.23
N SER A 213 -0.39 9.02 13.49
CA SER A 213 0.43 8.21 12.59
C SER A 213 0.51 8.78 11.16
N GLY A 214 -0.19 9.89 10.89
CA GLY A 214 -0.28 10.51 9.57
C GLY A 214 -1.28 9.83 8.63
N ALA A 215 -2.06 8.87 9.12
CA ALA A 215 -3.11 8.23 8.34
C ALA A 215 -4.31 9.18 8.19
N LEU A 216 -4.93 9.14 7.01
CA LEU A 216 -6.12 9.92 6.73
C LEU A 216 -7.32 9.30 7.44
N THR A 217 -8.01 10.07 8.25
CA THR A 217 -9.27 9.67 8.89
C THR A 217 -10.44 10.35 8.20
N LEU A 218 -11.44 9.58 7.82
CA LEU A 218 -12.70 10.04 7.24
C LEU A 218 -13.83 9.80 8.24
N THR A 219 -14.57 10.84 8.60
CA THR A 219 -15.61 10.77 9.63
C THR A 219 -16.97 11.21 9.08
N GLY A 220 -17.95 10.31 9.09
CA GLY A 220 -19.34 10.61 8.77
C GLY A 220 -20.03 11.43 9.86
N ALA A 221 -21.17 12.03 9.53
CA ALA A 221 -21.95 12.85 10.48
C ALA A 221 -22.54 12.04 11.64
N ASP A 222 -22.72 10.73 11.47
CA ASP A 222 -23.13 9.77 12.48
C ASP A 222 -21.98 9.31 13.39
N GLY A 223 -20.76 9.77 13.12
CA GLY A 223 -19.55 9.39 13.84
C GLY A 223 -18.90 8.10 13.33
N GLU A 224 -19.38 7.48 12.24
CA GLU A 224 -18.67 6.40 11.58
C GLU A 224 -17.30 6.90 11.11
N ARG A 225 -16.24 6.11 11.34
CA ARG A 225 -14.88 6.49 10.98
C ARG A 225 -14.15 5.42 10.20
N HIS A 226 -13.53 5.86 9.13
CA HIS A 226 -12.64 5.05 8.31
C HIS A 226 -11.21 5.60 8.42
N SER A 227 -10.24 4.70 8.49
CA SER A 227 -8.82 5.04 8.51
C SER A 227 -8.17 4.52 7.24
N CYS A 228 -7.47 5.42 6.54
CA CYS A 228 -6.71 5.13 5.34
C CYS A 228 -5.23 5.36 5.67
N PRO A 229 -4.43 4.28 5.83
CA PRO A 229 -3.02 4.37 6.18
C PRO A 229 -2.24 5.29 5.24
N ALA A 230 -1.23 5.97 5.77
CA ALA A 230 -0.29 6.72 4.94
C ALA A 230 0.63 5.76 4.19
N VAL A 231 0.85 6.05 2.90
CA VAL A 231 1.81 5.36 2.06
C VAL A 231 3.15 6.08 2.15
N GLU A 232 4.23 5.30 2.30
CA GLU A 232 5.57 5.85 2.44
C GLU A 232 6.09 6.49 1.14
N GLY A 233 6.98 7.48 1.30
CA GLY A 233 7.65 8.15 0.21
C GLY A 233 7.12 9.55 -0.09
N THR A 234 7.86 10.28 -0.93
CA THR A 234 7.49 11.64 -1.34
C THR A 234 6.75 11.59 -2.67
N PHE A 235 5.51 12.06 -2.70
CA PHE A 235 4.75 12.19 -3.95
C PHE A 235 5.41 13.21 -4.88
N PRO A 236 5.45 12.99 -6.21
CA PRO A 236 6.02 13.94 -7.16
C PRO A 236 5.38 15.33 -7.04
N ASP A 237 6.16 16.39 -7.25
CA ASP A 237 5.65 17.77 -7.29
C ASP A 237 4.88 18.02 -8.59
N TYR A 238 3.64 17.56 -8.61
CA TYR A 238 2.75 17.68 -9.75
C TYR A 238 2.36 19.13 -10.04
N ARG A 239 2.36 20.03 -9.04
CA ARG A 239 2.02 21.44 -9.24
C ARG A 239 3.09 22.14 -10.07
N SER A 240 4.37 21.88 -9.76
CA SER A 240 5.48 22.35 -10.59
C SER A 240 5.40 21.79 -12.01
N MET A 241 5.02 20.51 -12.17
CA MET A 241 4.80 19.91 -13.48
C MET A 241 3.65 20.57 -14.27
N LEU A 242 2.50 20.81 -13.61
CA LEU A 242 1.35 21.49 -14.21
C LEU A 242 1.67 22.93 -14.61
N ALA A 243 2.39 23.67 -13.76
CA ALA A 243 2.82 25.04 -14.04
C ALA A 243 3.83 25.14 -15.20
N ALA A 244 4.57 24.05 -15.46
CA ALA A 244 5.55 23.96 -16.54
C ALA A 244 4.96 23.44 -17.87
N LEU A 245 3.64 23.19 -17.96
CA LEU A 245 3.03 22.73 -19.21
C LEU A 245 3.14 23.79 -20.31
N THR A 246 3.54 23.36 -21.49
CA THR A 246 3.52 24.20 -22.69
C THR A 246 2.07 24.59 -23.01
N PRO A 247 1.78 25.87 -23.33
CA PRO A 247 0.44 26.28 -23.75
C PRO A 247 -0.06 25.46 -24.94
N PRO A 248 -1.36 25.08 -24.97
CA PRO A 248 -1.92 24.30 -26.07
C PRO A 248 -1.99 25.15 -27.35
N VAL A 249 -1.63 24.54 -28.48
CA VAL A 249 -1.76 25.13 -29.82
C VAL A 249 -2.96 24.56 -30.58
N THR A 250 -3.41 23.37 -30.19
CA THR A 250 -4.59 22.71 -30.74
C THR A 250 -5.54 22.32 -29.61
N ARG A 251 -6.80 22.74 -29.74
CA ARG A 251 -7.92 22.36 -28.87
C ARG A 251 -8.92 21.55 -29.65
N VAL A 252 -9.35 20.43 -29.09
CA VAL A 252 -10.38 19.54 -29.65
C VAL A 252 -11.52 19.41 -28.66
N ILE A 253 -12.75 19.60 -29.12
CA ILE A 253 -13.97 19.28 -28.36
C ILE A 253 -14.70 18.18 -29.12
N ALA A 254 -14.99 17.07 -28.44
CA ALA A 254 -15.66 15.91 -29.03
C ALA A 254 -16.66 15.29 -28.06
N HIS A 255 -17.63 14.54 -28.60
CA HIS A 255 -18.57 13.79 -27.76
C HIS A 255 -17.82 12.68 -27.00
N ARG A 256 -17.83 12.77 -25.67
CA ARG A 256 -17.07 11.90 -24.76
C ARG A 256 -17.33 10.42 -25.04
N ASP A 257 -18.60 10.01 -25.02
CA ASP A 257 -18.93 8.58 -25.11
C ASP A 257 -18.63 7.99 -26.49
N ALA A 258 -18.68 8.82 -27.55
CA ALA A 258 -18.33 8.39 -28.90
C ALA A 258 -16.82 8.17 -29.03
N LEU A 259 -16.02 9.08 -28.47
CA LEU A 259 -14.57 8.95 -28.42
C LEU A 259 -14.11 7.80 -27.52
N ALA A 260 -14.64 7.72 -26.30
CA ALA A 260 -14.33 6.63 -25.38
C ALA A 260 -14.75 5.27 -25.96
N GLY A 261 -15.92 5.19 -26.60
CA GLY A 261 -16.37 4.00 -27.33
C GLY A 261 -15.42 3.62 -28.47
N ALA A 262 -15.01 4.58 -29.30
CA ALA A 262 -14.05 4.33 -30.39
C ALA A 262 -12.69 3.82 -29.88
N VAL A 263 -12.19 4.36 -28.76
CA VAL A 263 -10.96 3.89 -28.12
C VAL A 263 -11.13 2.48 -27.53
N ARG A 264 -12.27 2.19 -26.91
CA ARG A 264 -12.57 0.88 -26.31
C ARG A 264 -12.75 -0.23 -27.34
N ASP A 265 -13.35 0.11 -28.49
CA ASP A 265 -13.57 -0.82 -29.59
C ASP A 265 -12.27 -1.13 -30.37
N ALA A 266 -11.22 -0.32 -30.19
CA ALA A 266 -9.92 -0.57 -30.79
C ALA A 266 -9.20 -1.75 -30.11
N ALA A 267 -8.39 -2.48 -30.89
CA ALA A 267 -7.62 -3.59 -30.33
C ALA A 267 -6.58 -3.10 -29.31
N ALA A 268 -6.06 -4.03 -28.52
CA ALA A 268 -5.08 -3.73 -27.48
C ALA A 268 -3.78 -3.14 -28.04
N GLY A 269 -3.16 -2.26 -27.26
CA GLY A 269 -1.89 -1.63 -27.59
C GLY A 269 -2.06 -0.21 -28.12
N THR A 270 -1.18 0.19 -29.03
CA THR A 270 -1.11 1.56 -29.52
C THR A 270 -2.23 1.87 -30.51
N ILE A 271 -2.87 3.02 -30.31
CA ILE A 271 -3.87 3.62 -31.21
C ILE A 271 -3.39 4.98 -31.69
N ASP A 272 -3.80 5.35 -32.90
CA ASP A 272 -3.54 6.65 -33.49
C ASP A 272 -4.73 7.57 -33.25
N LEU A 273 -4.46 8.79 -32.81
CA LEU A 273 -5.44 9.86 -32.71
C LEU A 273 -5.04 10.98 -33.67
N ARG A 274 -5.77 11.08 -34.79
CA ARG A 274 -5.51 12.09 -35.83
C ARG A 274 -6.52 13.21 -35.72
N VAL A 275 -6.01 14.41 -35.47
CA VAL A 275 -6.77 15.66 -35.34
C VAL A 275 -6.71 16.40 -36.67
N ARG A 276 -7.87 16.67 -37.26
CA ARG A 276 -8.05 17.47 -38.48
C ARG A 276 -9.09 18.56 -38.24
N ALA A 277 -9.10 19.59 -39.08
CA ALA A 277 -9.95 20.79 -38.93
C ALA A 277 -11.40 20.59 -38.45
N THR A 278 -12.07 19.49 -38.81
CA THR A 278 -13.46 19.21 -38.41
C THR A 278 -13.69 17.78 -37.92
N ALA A 279 -12.62 17.04 -37.65
CA ALA A 279 -12.73 15.61 -37.37
C ALA A 279 -11.61 15.10 -36.47
N LEU A 280 -11.98 14.16 -35.60
CA LEU A 280 -11.07 13.37 -34.80
C LEU A 280 -11.15 11.93 -35.25
N THR A 281 -10.04 11.33 -35.67
CA THR A 281 -10.01 9.93 -36.08
C THR A 281 -9.26 9.09 -35.07
N VAL A 282 -9.91 8.04 -34.57
CA VAL A 282 -9.28 6.97 -33.80
C VAL A 282 -8.93 5.85 -34.78
N GLY A 283 -7.63 5.63 -35.01
CA GLY A 283 -7.11 4.62 -35.90
C GLY A 283 -6.45 3.47 -35.15
N HIS A 284 -6.66 2.25 -35.63
CA HIS A 284 -5.89 1.08 -35.20
C HIS A 284 -5.64 0.14 -36.39
N GLY A 285 -4.38 0.06 -36.83
CA GLY A 285 -4.00 -0.78 -37.98
C GLY A 285 -4.58 -0.27 -39.30
N ARG A 286 -5.65 -0.92 -39.79
CA ARG A 286 -6.38 -0.53 -41.03
C ARG A 286 -7.81 -0.02 -40.76
N HIS A 287 -8.22 0.03 -39.50
CA HIS A 287 -9.58 0.46 -39.14
C HIS A 287 -9.52 1.87 -38.56
N ASP A 288 -10.23 2.77 -39.24
CA ASP A 288 -10.36 4.16 -38.85
C ASP A 288 -11.79 4.43 -38.44
N ARG A 289 -11.97 5.06 -37.27
CA ARG A 289 -13.26 5.58 -36.83
C ARG A 289 -13.18 7.09 -36.75
N VAL A 290 -13.90 7.74 -37.66
CA VAL A 290 -13.98 9.20 -37.74
C VAL A 290 -15.12 9.69 -36.85
N LEU A 291 -14.82 10.66 -36.00
CA LEU A 291 -15.74 11.27 -35.07
C LEU A 291 -15.85 12.77 -35.39
N PRO A 292 -17.06 13.35 -35.34
CA PRO A 292 -17.20 14.79 -35.40
C PRO A 292 -16.52 15.44 -34.19
N ALA A 293 -15.78 16.52 -34.43
CA ALA A 293 -15.11 17.27 -33.39
C ALA A 293 -14.93 18.73 -33.81
N ASP A 294 -15.05 19.65 -32.86
CA ASP A 294 -14.70 21.05 -33.04
C ASP A 294 -13.22 21.22 -32.75
N VAL A 295 -12.45 21.63 -33.76
CA VAL A 295 -11.00 21.77 -33.67
C VAL A 295 -10.59 23.21 -33.90
N THR A 296 -9.79 23.75 -32.98
CA THR A 296 -9.13 25.04 -33.13
C THR A 296 -7.63 24.83 -33.03
N GLY A 297 -6.87 25.13 -34.08
CA GLY A 297 -5.42 24.96 -34.11
C GLY A 297 -4.93 24.17 -35.33
N ALA A 298 -3.72 23.63 -35.24
CA ALA A 298 -3.09 22.88 -36.31
C ALA A 298 -3.48 21.39 -36.29
N ASP A 299 -3.44 20.77 -37.46
CA ASP A 299 -3.55 19.32 -37.62
C ASP A 299 -2.42 18.62 -36.86
N LEU A 300 -2.74 17.49 -36.23
CA LEU A 300 -1.78 16.74 -35.43
C LEU A 300 -2.08 15.25 -35.45
N ASP A 301 -1.02 14.44 -35.41
CA ASP A 301 -1.11 13.00 -35.24
C ASP A 301 -0.46 12.63 -33.91
N LEU A 302 -1.22 11.96 -33.05
CA LEU A 302 -0.81 11.47 -31.75
C LEU A 302 -0.89 9.94 -31.73
N ALA A 303 -0.10 9.31 -30.88
CA ALA A 303 -0.25 7.90 -30.56
C ALA A 303 -0.44 7.74 -29.06
N PHE A 304 -1.33 6.84 -28.64
CA PHE A 304 -1.56 6.53 -27.24
C PHE A 304 -1.62 5.03 -27.02
N ASP A 305 -1.23 4.60 -25.82
CA ASP A 305 -1.69 3.31 -25.31
C ASP A 305 -3.23 3.36 -25.14
N ARG A 306 -3.93 2.35 -25.66
CA ARG A 306 -5.40 2.29 -25.68
C ARG A 306 -6.00 2.36 -24.28
N ASP A 307 -5.45 1.61 -23.32
CA ASP A 307 -5.92 1.62 -21.93
C ASP A 307 -5.59 2.93 -21.24
N GLY A 308 -4.39 3.46 -21.51
CA GLY A 308 -3.94 4.77 -21.09
C GLY A 308 -4.93 5.89 -21.42
N LEU A 309 -5.30 6.01 -22.70
CA LEU A 309 -6.23 7.03 -23.19
C LEU A 309 -7.67 6.75 -22.76
N GLY A 310 -8.12 5.49 -22.81
CA GLY A 310 -9.47 5.10 -22.39
C GLY A 310 -9.75 5.49 -20.94
N ALA A 311 -8.83 5.12 -20.04
CA ALA A 311 -8.94 5.49 -18.63
C ALA A 311 -8.90 7.02 -18.41
N ALA A 312 -8.15 7.76 -19.24
CA ALA A 312 -8.11 9.22 -19.14
C ALA A 312 -9.43 9.87 -19.58
N LEU A 313 -10.05 9.37 -20.65
CA LEU A 313 -11.36 9.84 -21.13
C LEU A 313 -12.48 9.53 -20.15
N ASP A 314 -12.42 8.37 -19.48
CA ASP A 314 -13.43 7.97 -18.50
C ASP A 314 -13.49 8.95 -17.31
N THR A 315 -12.42 9.70 -17.03
CA THR A 315 -12.40 10.73 -15.99
C THR A 315 -13.28 11.95 -16.30
N ALA A 316 -13.43 12.33 -17.58
CA ALA A 316 -14.17 13.53 -17.95
C ALA A 316 -15.66 13.38 -17.62
N VAL A 317 -16.29 14.44 -17.10
CA VAL A 317 -17.71 14.47 -16.72
C VAL A 317 -18.53 15.20 -17.80
N GLY A 318 -19.72 14.69 -18.12
CA GLY A 318 -20.61 15.31 -19.09
C GLY A 318 -20.43 14.80 -20.53
N PRO A 319 -21.21 15.34 -21.48
CA PRO A 319 -21.31 14.80 -22.84
C PRO A 319 -20.10 15.12 -23.71
N GLU A 320 -19.34 16.16 -23.36
CA GLU A 320 -18.22 16.67 -24.15
C GLU A 320 -16.91 16.61 -23.38
N VAL A 321 -15.86 16.18 -24.09
CA VAL A 321 -14.49 16.17 -23.60
C VAL A 321 -13.65 17.16 -24.40
N LEU A 322 -12.80 17.90 -23.68
CA LEU A 322 -11.85 18.85 -24.22
C LEU A 322 -10.44 18.26 -24.14
N LEU A 323 -9.74 18.26 -25.27
CA LEU A 323 -8.32 17.90 -25.39
C LEU A 323 -7.52 19.17 -25.71
N ASP A 324 -6.66 19.59 -24.79
CA ASP A 324 -5.72 20.70 -24.96
C ASP A 324 -4.34 20.12 -25.28
N ILE A 325 -3.83 20.38 -26.49
CA ILE A 325 -2.66 19.73 -27.05
C ILE A 325 -1.59 20.77 -27.45
N ALA A 326 -0.39 20.62 -26.92
CA ALA A 326 0.75 21.49 -27.25
C ALA A 326 1.59 20.95 -28.42
N SER A 327 1.87 19.64 -28.44
CA SER A 327 2.57 18.94 -29.54
C SER A 327 2.38 17.43 -29.41
N TYR A 328 2.83 16.67 -30.40
CA TYR A 328 2.64 15.21 -30.48
C TYR A 328 3.39 14.41 -29.39
N ASP A 329 4.39 15.02 -28.76
CA ASP A 329 5.29 14.40 -27.78
C ASP A 329 5.15 14.98 -26.36
N ARG A 330 4.14 15.84 -26.14
CA ARG A 330 3.86 16.49 -24.87
C ARG A 330 2.56 15.95 -24.25
N PRO A 331 2.41 16.02 -22.92
CA PRO A 331 1.17 15.60 -22.27
C PRO A 331 -0.04 16.31 -22.87
N VAL A 332 -1.11 15.56 -23.13
CA VAL A 332 -2.40 16.11 -23.52
C VAL A 332 -3.23 16.34 -22.26
N VAL A 333 -3.76 17.54 -22.11
CA VAL A 333 -4.68 17.89 -21.02
C VAL A 333 -6.09 17.50 -21.45
N ILE A 334 -6.72 16.63 -20.67
CA ILE A 334 -8.06 16.08 -20.88
C ILE A 334 -8.95 16.55 -19.72
N ARG A 335 -10.04 17.22 -20.05
CA ARG A 335 -11.02 17.72 -19.06
C ARG A 335 -12.42 17.74 -19.64
N SER A 336 -13.41 17.88 -18.76
CA SER A 336 -14.77 18.19 -19.22
C SER A 336 -14.80 19.59 -19.84
N ALA A 337 -15.61 19.75 -20.89
CA ALA A 337 -15.88 21.09 -21.45
C ALA A 337 -16.74 21.94 -20.50
N ALA A 338 -17.54 21.30 -19.63
CA ALA A 338 -18.53 21.95 -18.77
C ALA A 338 -18.08 22.07 -17.29
N ALA A 339 -17.20 21.20 -16.81
CA ALA A 339 -16.76 21.17 -15.41
C ALA A 339 -15.22 21.14 -15.30
N GLY A 340 -14.63 22.16 -14.66
CA GLY A 340 -13.17 22.32 -14.57
C GLY A 340 -12.49 21.62 -13.39
N ASP A 341 -13.27 21.05 -12.46
CA ASP A 341 -12.76 20.61 -11.15
C ASP A 341 -11.92 19.33 -11.22
N LEU A 342 -11.88 18.66 -12.37
CA LEU A 342 -11.07 17.48 -12.63
C LEU A 342 -10.25 17.66 -13.90
N THR A 343 -8.95 17.44 -13.79
CA THR A 343 -8.00 17.52 -14.90
C THR A 343 -7.19 16.23 -14.98
N THR A 344 -7.10 15.66 -16.18
CA THR A 344 -6.26 14.50 -16.46
C THR A 344 -5.21 14.84 -17.50
N LEU A 345 -3.95 14.53 -17.23
CA LEU A 345 -2.87 14.54 -18.22
C LEU A 345 -2.65 13.12 -18.73
N ALA A 346 -2.60 12.94 -20.04
CA ALA A 346 -2.23 11.69 -20.69
C ALA A 346 -1.00 11.90 -21.56
N MET A 347 0.04 11.09 -21.36
CA MET A 347 1.24 11.11 -22.19
C MET A 347 1.00 10.35 -23.50
N PRO A 348 1.24 10.98 -24.66
CA PRO A 348 1.38 10.26 -25.91
C PRO A 348 2.55 9.28 -25.83
N VAL A 349 2.44 8.16 -26.54
CA VAL A 349 3.55 7.22 -26.74
C VAL A 349 4.28 7.57 -28.03
N ARG A 350 5.59 7.27 -28.08
CA ARG A 350 6.32 7.37 -29.35
C ARG A 350 5.78 6.31 -30.31
N ARG A 351 5.56 6.70 -31.56
CA ARG A 351 5.44 5.71 -32.63
C ARG A 351 6.77 4.99 -32.75
N GLU A 352 6.75 3.66 -32.72
CA GLU A 352 7.83 2.90 -33.35
C GLU A 352 7.76 3.20 -34.85
N GLU A 353 8.89 3.61 -35.45
CA GLU A 353 8.96 3.79 -36.90
C GLU A 353 8.53 2.48 -37.55
N ARG A 354 7.42 2.52 -38.29
CA ARG A 354 6.97 1.38 -39.06
C ARG A 354 7.99 1.20 -40.20
N PRO A 355 8.67 0.05 -40.31
CA PRO A 355 9.72 -0.16 -41.31
C PRO A 355 9.20 -0.07 -42.74
#